data_AF-A0A3E1ERV9-F1
#
_entry.id   AF-A0A3E1ERV9-F1
#
_cell.length_a   1.000
_cell.length_b   1.000
_cell.length_c   1.000
_cell.angle_alpha   90.00
_cell.angle_beta   90.00
_cell.angle_gamma   90.00
#
_symmetry.space_group_name_H-M   'P 1'
#
loop_
_entity.id
_entity.type
_entity.pdbx_description
1 polymer ?
#
loop_
_entity_poly.entity_id
_entity_poly.type
_entity_poly.pdbx_seq_one_letter_code
_entity_poly.pdbx_strand_id
1 'polypeptide(L)'
;MAGRAAAAGPDFAKEIAPILEASCVKCHNSTKAKGKLNMQTKAGAMKGGEESKLLVAGKADESEMIKVLLLPEDDDDAMPPKDKAPRPDKDKIELLKQWINAGAEWPDGVELKVPAK
;
A
#
# COMPACT_ATOMS: atom_id res chain seq x y z
N MET A 1 -9.24 24.77 19.16
CA MET A 1 -10.26 24.29 18.22
C MET A 1 -9.66 23.13 17.42
N ALA A 2 -9.88 21.88 17.84
CA ALA A 2 -9.47 20.69 17.08
C ALA A 2 -10.68 20.24 16.25
N GLY A 3 -10.64 20.53 14.95
CA GLY A 3 -11.75 20.31 14.05
C GLY A 3 -11.95 18.83 13.71
N ARG A 4 -13.14 18.32 14.03
CA ARG A 4 -13.96 17.36 13.27
C ARG A 4 -13.24 16.14 12.68
N ALA A 5 -13.28 15.04 13.43
CA ALA A 5 -13.25 13.69 12.85
C ALA A 5 -14.55 13.44 12.08
N ALA A 6 -14.48 13.43 10.75
CA ALA A 6 -15.55 12.94 9.89
C ALA A 6 -15.18 11.50 9.49
N ALA A 7 -15.81 10.50 10.13
CA ALA A 7 -15.75 9.07 9.77
C ALA A 7 -14.40 8.59 9.20
N ALA A 8 -13.31 8.92 9.90
CA ALA A 8 -11.97 8.81 9.35
C ALA A 8 -11.57 7.33 9.22
N GLY A 9 -11.11 6.95 8.03
CA GLY A 9 -10.39 5.68 7.86
C GLY A 9 -9.15 5.62 8.75
N PRO A 10 -8.42 4.49 8.74
CA PRO A 10 -7.22 4.31 9.56
C PRO A 10 -6.18 5.42 9.31
N ASP A 11 -5.44 5.79 10.36
CA ASP A 11 -4.43 6.84 10.32
C ASP A 11 -3.29 6.40 9.39
N PHE A 12 -3.11 7.13 8.29
CA PHE A 12 -2.11 6.76 7.30
C PHE A 12 -0.71 6.66 7.89
N ALA A 13 -0.30 7.62 8.72
CA ALA A 13 1.08 7.68 9.22
C ALA A 13 1.34 6.62 10.30
N LYS A 14 0.34 6.28 11.12
CA LYS A 14 0.50 5.33 12.23
C LYS A 14 0.19 3.89 11.85
N GLU A 15 -0.79 3.67 10.99
CA GLU A 15 -1.34 2.33 10.73
C GLU A 15 -0.97 1.84 9.33
N ILE A 16 -1.04 2.69 8.31
CA ILE A 16 -0.86 2.28 6.91
C ILE A 16 0.60 2.34 6.46
N ALA A 17 1.28 3.44 6.75
CA ALA A 17 2.66 3.68 6.34
C ALA A 17 3.61 2.55 6.80
N PRO A 18 3.58 2.07 8.07
CA PRO A 18 4.45 0.97 8.48
C PRO A 18 4.20 -0.33 7.72
N ILE A 19 2.95 -0.61 7.32
CA ILE A 19 2.60 -1.79 6.52
C ILE A 19 3.20 -1.66 5.12
N LEU A 20 2.97 -0.52 4.47
CA LEU A 20 3.49 -0.25 3.13
C LEU A 20 5.02 -0.25 3.11
N GLU A 21 5.67 0.33 4.12
CA GLU A 21 7.13 0.35 4.24
C GLU A 21 7.69 -1.09 4.35
N ALA A 22 7.15 -1.89 5.26
CA ALA A 22 7.61 -3.24 5.53
C ALA A 22 7.39 -4.20 4.35
N SER A 23 6.23 -4.12 3.70
CA SER A 23 5.78 -5.12 2.74
C SER A 23 5.89 -4.69 1.27
N CYS A 24 5.81 -3.39 0.96
CA CYS A 24 5.75 -2.90 -0.42
C CYS A 24 7.02 -2.14 -0.82
N VAL A 25 7.44 -1.17 -0.01
CA VAL A 25 8.54 -0.24 -0.35
C VAL A 25 9.90 -0.95 -0.42
N LYS A 26 10.06 -2.11 0.23
CA LYS A 26 11.29 -2.92 0.11
C LYS A 26 11.63 -3.31 -1.33
N CYS A 27 10.62 -3.48 -2.19
CA CYS A 27 10.78 -3.91 -3.58
C CYS A 27 10.19 -2.95 -4.63
N HIS A 28 9.35 -1.99 -4.23
CA HIS A 28 8.73 -0.98 -5.10
C HIS A 28 9.12 0.42 -4.61
N ASN A 29 10.37 0.81 -4.89
CA ASN A 29 10.93 2.10 -4.51
C ASN A 29 11.69 2.72 -5.68
N SER A 30 12.22 3.93 -5.48
CA SER A 30 12.97 4.68 -6.50
C SER A 30 14.18 3.92 -7.06
N THR A 31 14.82 3.06 -6.27
CA THR A 31 16.02 2.29 -6.66
C THR A 31 15.69 0.91 -7.23
N LYS A 32 14.59 0.31 -6.77
CA LYS A 32 14.06 -0.99 -7.18
C LYS A 32 12.61 -0.77 -7.58
N ALA A 33 12.38 -0.41 -8.83
CA ALA A 33 11.05 -0.17 -9.36
C ALA A 33 10.54 -1.43 -10.09
N LYS A 34 10.37 -2.55 -9.37
CA LYS A 34 9.78 -3.76 -9.98
C LYS A 34 8.37 -3.40 -10.47
N GLY A 35 8.03 -3.77 -11.71
CA GLY A 35 6.77 -3.37 -12.35
C GLY A 35 6.64 -1.86 -12.61
N LYS A 36 7.77 -1.13 -12.69
CA LYS A 36 7.84 0.35 -12.78
C LYS A 36 7.07 1.09 -11.68
N LEU A 37 6.81 0.41 -10.56
CA LEU A 37 6.04 0.94 -9.45
C LEU A 37 6.96 1.55 -8.38
N ASN A 38 6.61 2.74 -7.92
CA ASN A 38 7.24 3.40 -6.78
C ASN A 38 6.20 3.70 -5.69
N MET A 39 6.27 2.96 -4.58
CA MET A 39 5.41 3.10 -3.41
C MET A 39 5.95 4.09 -2.38
N GLN A 40 7.08 4.77 -2.62
CA GLN A 40 7.60 5.77 -1.68
C GLN A 40 6.77 7.04 -1.66
N THR A 41 6.13 7.38 -2.79
CA THR A 41 5.39 8.64 -2.92
C THR A 41 3.95 8.37 -3.32
N LYS A 42 3.03 9.24 -2.84
CA LYS A 42 1.64 9.27 -3.29
C LYS A 42 1.50 9.26 -4.80
N ALA A 43 2.27 10.10 -5.49
CA ALA A 43 2.24 10.22 -6.95
C ALA A 43 2.67 8.91 -7.63
N GLY A 44 3.69 8.23 -7.13
CA GLY A 44 4.13 6.94 -7.65
C GLY A 44 3.11 5.83 -7.40
N ALA A 45 2.56 5.76 -6.20
CA ALA A 45 1.55 4.76 -5.82
C ALA A 45 0.24 4.94 -6.60
N MET A 46 -0.25 6.19 -6.74
CA MET A 46 -1.46 6.49 -7.51
C MET A 46 -1.27 6.32 -9.02
N LYS A 47 -0.05 6.41 -9.53
CA LYS A 47 0.25 6.12 -10.94
C LYS A 47 0.19 4.61 -11.26
N GLY A 48 0.44 3.75 -10.28
CA GLY A 48 0.25 2.30 -10.38
C GLY A 48 1.32 1.49 -11.13
N GLY A 49 2.40 2.13 -11.59
CA GLY A 49 3.46 1.42 -12.33
C GLY A 49 2.97 0.93 -13.69
N GLU A 50 3.12 -0.37 -13.97
CA GLU A 50 2.54 -1.04 -15.15
C GLU A 50 1.04 -1.35 -14.96
N GLU A 51 0.59 -1.45 -13.72
CA GLU A 51 -0.81 -1.69 -13.35
C GLU A 51 -1.56 -0.38 -13.13
N SER A 52 -2.31 0.04 -14.15
CA SER A 52 -3.08 1.31 -14.11
C SER A 52 -4.10 1.43 -12.95
N LYS A 53 -4.42 0.34 -12.24
CA LYS A 53 -5.42 0.27 -11.17
C LYS A 53 -4.86 -0.21 -9.83
N LEU A 54 -3.60 0.09 -9.52
CA LEU A 54 -2.99 -0.34 -8.26
C LEU A 54 -3.81 0.09 -7.03
N LEU A 55 -4.20 1.37 -6.98
CA LEU A 55 -5.03 1.95 -5.93
C LEU A 55 -6.22 2.63 -6.57
N VAL A 56 -7.42 2.11 -6.32
CA VAL A 56 -8.69 2.72 -6.75
C VAL A 56 -9.38 3.26 -5.50
N ALA A 57 -9.24 4.57 -5.27
CA ALA A 57 -9.84 5.25 -4.12
C ALA A 57 -11.35 4.96 -4.03
N GLY A 58 -11.81 4.56 -2.84
CA GLY A 58 -13.18 4.14 -2.56
C GLY A 58 -13.52 2.70 -2.94
N LYS A 59 -12.60 1.97 -3.60
CA LYS A 59 -12.86 0.64 -4.19
C LYS A 59 -11.69 -0.31 -3.95
N ALA A 60 -11.54 -0.76 -2.70
CA ALA A 60 -10.48 -1.68 -2.30
C ALA A 60 -10.50 -2.99 -3.12
N ASP A 61 -11.68 -3.53 -3.42
CA ASP A 61 -11.81 -4.79 -4.16
C ASP A 61 -11.44 -4.67 -5.65
N GLU A 62 -11.51 -3.46 -6.22
CA GLU A 62 -11.06 -3.20 -7.59
C GLU A 62 -9.55 -2.88 -7.66
N SER A 63 -8.92 -2.62 -6.51
CA SER A 63 -7.52 -2.21 -6.40
C SER A 63 -6.58 -3.42 -6.51
N GLU A 64 -5.63 -3.35 -7.43
CA GLU A 64 -4.70 -4.46 -7.67
C GLU A 64 -3.87 -4.80 -6.44
N MET A 65 -3.53 -3.78 -5.63
CA MET A 65 -2.81 -3.99 -4.37
C MET A 65 -3.51 -5.01 -3.46
N ILE A 66 -4.84 -4.98 -3.36
CA ILE A 66 -5.58 -5.91 -2.51
C ILE A 66 -5.65 -7.29 -3.14
N LYS A 67 -5.79 -7.39 -4.47
CA LYS A 67 -5.87 -8.68 -5.16
C LYS A 67 -4.60 -9.49 -4.98
N VAL A 68 -3.43 -8.90 -5.24
CA VAL A 68 -2.14 -9.59 -5.07
C VAL A 68 -1.84 -9.98 -3.62
N LEU A 69 -2.39 -9.23 -2.65
CA LEU A 69 -2.33 -9.55 -1.21
C LEU A 69 -3.29 -10.67 -0.78
N LEU A 70 -4.24 -11.08 -1.63
CA LEU A 70 -5.17 -12.18 -1.37
C LEU A 70 -4.80 -13.46 -2.14
N LEU A 71 -3.89 -13.40 -3.10
CA LEU A 71 -3.39 -14.57 -3.83
C LEU A 71 -2.65 -15.55 -2.90
N PRO A 72 -2.66 -16.87 -3.19
CA PRO A 72 -1.83 -17.84 -2.48
C PRO A 72 -0.34 -17.45 -2.43
N GLU A 73 0.39 -17.77 -1.37
CA GLU A 73 1.81 -17.37 -1.23
C GLU A 73 2.75 -18.00 -2.26
N ASP A 74 2.31 -19.09 -2.88
CA ASP A 74 2.99 -19.82 -3.95
C ASP A 74 2.64 -19.32 -5.36
N ASP A 75 1.72 -18.35 -5.47
CA ASP A 75 1.41 -17.68 -6.73
C ASP A 75 2.54 -16.73 -7.14
N ASP A 76 2.91 -16.74 -8.42
CA ASP A 76 4.00 -15.92 -8.95
C ASP A 76 3.70 -14.41 -8.87
N ASP A 77 2.41 -14.05 -8.88
CA ASP A 77 1.92 -12.67 -8.78
C ASP A 77 1.62 -12.25 -7.33
N ALA A 78 1.71 -13.17 -6.37
CA ALA A 78 1.50 -12.84 -4.97
C ALA A 78 2.57 -11.87 -4.44
N MET A 79 2.08 -10.86 -3.73
CA MET A 79 2.93 -9.85 -3.12
C MET A 79 2.77 -9.85 -1.60
N PRO A 80 3.87 -9.62 -0.84
CA PRO A 80 5.24 -9.65 -1.33
C PRO A 80 5.67 -11.08 -1.74
N PRO A 81 6.69 -11.23 -2.62
CA PRO A 81 7.20 -12.54 -2.98
C PRO A 81 7.72 -13.27 -1.75
N LYS A 82 7.52 -14.60 -1.73
CA LYS A 82 7.93 -15.46 -0.62
C LYS A 82 9.38 -15.20 -0.20
N ASP A 83 9.59 -15.10 1.10
CA ASP A 83 10.89 -14.85 1.76
C ASP A 83 11.60 -13.52 1.36
N LYS A 84 10.94 -12.61 0.63
CA LYS A 84 11.53 -11.30 0.27
C LYS A 84 11.11 -10.18 1.21
N ALA A 85 9.86 -10.16 1.67
CA ALA A 85 9.35 -9.20 2.63
C ALA A 85 8.23 -9.83 3.48
N PRO A 86 7.96 -9.33 4.70
CA PRO A 86 6.86 -9.83 5.50
C PRO A 86 5.54 -9.58 4.78
N ARG A 87 4.73 -10.62 4.62
CA ARG A 87 3.37 -10.49 4.12
C ARG A 87 2.49 -9.87 5.21
N PRO A 88 1.66 -8.85 4.89
CA PRO A 88 0.68 -8.34 5.82
C PRO A 88 -0.26 -9.47 6.28
N ASP A 89 -0.53 -9.54 7.58
CA ASP A 89 -1.55 -10.44 8.11
C ASP A 89 -2.97 -9.94 7.74
N LYS A 90 -3.99 -10.74 8.08
CA LYS A 90 -5.38 -10.42 7.73
C LYS A 90 -5.84 -9.08 8.28
N ASP A 91 -5.42 -8.72 9.49
CA ASP A 91 -5.82 -7.45 10.13
C ASP A 91 -5.18 -6.26 9.41
N LYS A 92 -3.90 -6.38 9.03
CA LYS A 92 -3.21 -5.38 8.21
C LYS A 92 -3.81 -5.25 6.81
N ILE A 93 -4.17 -6.37 6.16
CA ILE A 93 -4.87 -6.33 4.87
C ILE A 93 -6.21 -5.61 5.03
N GLU A 94 -6.93 -5.86 6.11
CA GLU A 94 -8.20 -5.19 6.38
C GLU A 94 -8.03 -3.69 6.61
N LEU A 95 -6.99 -3.27 7.34
CA LEU A 95 -6.62 -1.86 7.47
C LEU A 95 -6.34 -1.21 6.10
N LEU A 96 -5.59 -1.90 5.22
CA LEU A 96 -5.35 -1.42 3.86
C LEU A 96 -6.65 -1.28 3.06
N LYS A 97 -7.58 -2.24 3.17
CA LYS A 97 -8.89 -2.14 2.51
C LYS A 97 -9.70 -0.96 3.04
N GLN A 98 -9.77 -0.80 4.35
CA GLN A 98 -10.48 0.31 4.99
C GLN A 98 -9.90 1.66 4.55
N TRP A 99 -8.58 1.77 4.51
CA TRP A 99 -7.89 2.96 4.01
C TRP A 99 -8.27 3.27 2.56
N ILE A 100 -8.21 2.28 1.67
CA ILE A 100 -8.57 2.49 0.25
C ILE A 100 -10.05 2.88 0.13
N ASN A 101 -10.94 2.18 0.83
CA ASN A 101 -12.38 2.47 0.83
C ASN A 101 -12.70 3.86 1.41
N ALA A 102 -11.89 4.34 2.35
CA ALA A 102 -11.98 5.71 2.88
C ALA A 102 -11.43 6.78 1.92
N GLY A 103 -10.94 6.39 0.74
CA GLY A 103 -10.44 7.30 -0.30
C GLY A 103 -8.94 7.21 -0.55
N ALA A 104 -8.25 6.24 0.06
CA ALA A 104 -6.80 6.08 -0.02
C ALA A 104 -6.06 7.40 0.31
N GLU A 105 -6.51 8.11 1.33
CA GLU A 105 -5.95 9.41 1.70
C GLU A 105 -4.48 9.25 2.10
N TRP A 106 -3.62 9.90 1.33
CA TRP A 106 -2.18 9.96 1.56
C TRP A 106 -1.81 11.43 1.80
N PRO A 107 -1.27 11.77 2.99
CA PRO A 107 -0.94 13.16 3.32
C PRO A 107 0.14 13.72 2.40
N ASP A 108 -0.03 14.95 1.94
CA ASP A 108 0.94 15.58 1.05
C ASP A 108 2.29 15.80 1.76
N GLY A 109 3.39 15.55 1.05
CA GLY A 109 4.74 15.65 1.60
C GLY A 109 5.19 14.44 2.45
N VAL A 110 4.35 13.42 2.63
CA VAL A 110 4.76 12.16 3.26
C VAL A 110 5.39 11.24 2.22
N GLU A 111 6.67 10.96 2.40
CA GLU A 111 7.42 9.96 1.64
C GLU A 111 7.73 8.77 2.54
N LEU A 112 7.38 7.57 2.07
CA LEU A 112 7.68 6.32 2.77
C LEU A 112 9.16 5.97 2.60
N LYS A 113 9.72 5.42 3.67
CA LYS A 113 11.12 5.05 3.73
C LYS A 113 11.29 3.59 3.38
N VAL A 114 12.39 3.28 2.69
CA VAL A 114 12.82 1.88 2.57
C VAL A 114 13.25 1.44 3.97
N PRO A 115 12.60 0.45 4.60
CA PRO A 115 13.00 -0.01 5.91
C PRO A 115 14.43 -0.53 5.84
N ALA A 116 15.23 -0.20 6.87
CA ALA A 116 16.58 -0.73 7.01
C ALA A 116 16.53 -2.26 7.10
N LYS A 117 17.55 -2.90 6.54
CA LYS A 117 17.66 -4.35 6.41
C LYS A 117 17.65 -5.07 7.76
#